data_AF-A0A2H0TLS5-F1
#
_entry.id   AF-A0A2H0TLS5-F1
#
_cell.length_a   1.000
_cell.length_b   1.000
_cell.length_c   1.000
_cell.angle_alpha   90.00
_cell.angle_beta   90.00
_cell.angle_gamma   90.00
#
_symmetry.space_group_name_H-M   'P 1'
#
loop_
_entity.id
_entity.type
_entity.pdbx_description
1 polymer ?
#
loop_
_entity_poly.entity_id
_entity_poly.type
_entity_poly.pdbx_seq_one_letter_code
_entity_poly.pdbx_strand_id
1 'polypeptide(L)'
;MHLIDLEGAKAGKIKNWKTIEKIAKNTSLLIEFGGGVGGEKDIKKLLSFGIDKVILGSLVLKEPEKFKRIVKKFPDKVIVAMDILGKKICYRGWQEKTQKELSSFLRDLIKLGVKTIICTDIERDGTLKGPNFSLYKKLISTPYLKGKKIEIIASGGIRNVEDLKKLLETGISGAIVGKAIYENKISLDDLKSMIPKKIIPCLDCKIWRGRWSVVKGVKFEKLRYAGNPVKLAKKYSQEGADELAMLD
;
A
#
# COMPACT_ATOMS: atom_id res chain seq x y z
N MET A 1 -1.20 6.39 6.25
CA MET A 1 -2.35 5.79 5.53
C MET A 1 -1.93 5.45 4.12
N HIS A 2 -2.12 4.19 3.74
CA HIS A 2 -1.90 3.70 2.38
C HIS A 2 -3.21 3.77 1.60
N LEU A 3 -3.34 4.72 0.67
CA LEU A 3 -4.57 4.99 -0.08
C LEU A 3 -4.41 4.59 -1.55
N ILE A 4 -5.18 3.61 -2.02
CA ILE A 4 -5.10 3.11 -3.39
C ILE A 4 -6.41 3.33 -4.15
N ASP A 5 -6.37 4.13 -5.22
CA ASP A 5 -7.45 4.24 -6.22
C ASP A 5 -7.37 3.06 -7.20
N LEU A 6 -8.09 1.98 -6.91
CA LEU A 6 -8.07 0.77 -7.74
C LEU A 6 -8.74 0.98 -9.09
N GLU A 7 -9.79 1.80 -9.16
CA GLU A 7 -10.39 2.20 -10.44
C GLU A 7 -9.38 2.97 -11.28
N GLY A 8 -8.65 3.89 -10.65
CA GLY A 8 -7.60 4.65 -11.30
C GLY A 8 -6.42 3.77 -11.73
N ALA A 9 -6.03 2.78 -10.93
CA ALA A 9 -5.01 1.80 -11.27
C ALA A 9 -5.39 1.00 -12.51
N LYS A 10 -6.64 0.52 -12.58
CA LYS A 10 -7.18 -0.23 -13.72
C LYS A 10 -7.35 0.65 -14.97
N ALA A 11 -7.83 1.88 -14.80
CA ALA A 11 -8.06 2.82 -15.90
C ALA A 11 -6.77 3.50 -16.40
N GLY A 12 -5.67 3.40 -15.66
CA GLY A 12 -4.41 4.08 -15.98
C GLY A 12 -4.44 5.60 -15.77
N LYS A 13 -5.48 6.13 -15.12
CA LYS A 13 -5.65 7.55 -14.77
C LYS A 13 -6.46 7.68 -13.49
N ILE A 14 -6.13 8.62 -12.62
CA ILE A 14 -6.86 8.88 -11.37
C ILE A 14 -8.33 9.17 -11.66
N LYS A 15 -9.24 8.47 -10.99
CA LYS A 15 -10.69 8.61 -11.13
C LYS A 15 -11.30 9.41 -9.99
N ASN A 16 -10.77 9.19 -8.78
CA ASN A 16 -11.44 9.61 -7.55
C ASN A 16 -10.91 10.93 -6.96
N TRP A 17 -10.62 11.92 -7.82
CA TRP A 17 -9.99 13.20 -7.42
C TRP A 17 -10.69 13.92 -6.25
N LYS A 18 -12.02 14.05 -6.31
CA LYS A 18 -12.80 14.74 -5.26
C LYS A 18 -12.71 14.01 -3.92
N THR A 19 -12.73 12.68 -3.94
CA THR A 19 -12.63 11.84 -2.75
C THR A 19 -11.24 11.94 -2.14
N ILE A 20 -10.20 11.87 -2.97
CA ILE A 20 -8.79 12.00 -2.53
C ILE A 20 -8.58 13.36 -1.85
N GLU A 21 -9.07 14.45 -2.46
CA GLU A 21 -8.98 15.78 -1.88
C GLU A 21 -9.70 15.88 -0.53
N LYS A 22 -10.93 15.36 -0.44
CA LYS A 22 -11.69 15.35 0.81
C LYS A 22 -10.97 14.59 1.90
N ILE A 23 -10.45 13.40 1.60
CA ILE A 23 -9.70 12.59 2.57
C ILE A 23 -8.48 13.38 3.06
N ALA A 24 -7.65 13.88 2.14
CA ALA A 24 -6.41 14.56 2.48
C ALA A 24 -6.61 15.84 3.30
N LYS A 25 -7.70 16.60 3.04
CA LYS A 25 -8.03 17.81 3.80
C LYS A 25 -8.65 17.56 5.17
N ASN A 26 -9.14 16.35 5.45
CA ASN A 26 -9.89 16.04 6.68
C ASN A 26 -9.17 15.00 7.55
N THR A 27 -7.84 14.89 7.43
CA THR A 27 -7.04 14.00 8.26
C THR A 27 -5.69 14.60 8.57
N SER A 28 -5.13 14.24 9.72
CA SER A 28 -3.73 14.49 10.12
C SER A 28 -2.78 13.36 9.70
N LEU A 29 -3.29 12.36 8.98
CA LEU A 29 -2.50 11.22 8.52
C LEU A 29 -1.43 11.63 7.54
N LEU A 30 -0.26 11.01 7.65
CA LEU A 30 0.65 10.93 6.51
C LEU A 30 0.03 10.02 5.46
N ILE A 31 -0.21 10.52 4.25
CA ILE A 31 -0.90 9.80 3.18
C ILE A 31 0.09 9.46 2.06
N GLU A 32 0.18 8.17 1.76
CA GLU A 32 0.76 7.70 0.51
C GLU A 32 -0.36 7.29 -0.44
N PHE A 33 -0.32 7.81 -1.68
CA PHE A 33 -1.38 7.58 -2.67
C PHE A 33 -0.87 6.82 -3.88
N GLY A 34 -1.55 5.74 -4.27
CA GLY A 34 -1.33 5.01 -5.51
C GLY A 34 -2.59 4.86 -6.33
N GLY A 35 -2.44 4.59 -7.63
CA GLY A 35 -3.56 4.32 -8.54
C GLY A 35 -3.72 5.36 -9.63
N GLY A 36 -3.30 5.02 -10.85
CA GLY A 36 -3.51 5.87 -12.03
C GLY A 36 -2.68 7.16 -12.10
N VAL A 37 -1.64 7.31 -11.27
CA VAL A 37 -0.75 8.47 -11.30
C VAL A 37 0.02 8.48 -12.63
N GLY A 38 -0.31 9.44 -13.50
CA GLY A 38 0.16 9.50 -14.88
C GLY A 38 1.41 10.35 -15.08
N GLY A 39 1.83 11.15 -14.10
CA GLY A 39 3.08 11.92 -14.18
C GLY A 39 3.08 13.20 -13.35
N GLU A 40 3.97 14.13 -13.69
CA GLU A 40 4.27 15.30 -12.85
C GLU A 40 3.06 16.19 -12.52
N LYS A 41 2.13 16.37 -13.47
CA LYS A 41 0.92 17.18 -13.25
C LYS A 41 0.05 16.58 -12.14
N ASP A 42 -0.15 15.27 -12.18
CA ASP A 42 -0.93 14.55 -11.17
C ASP A 42 -0.25 14.59 -9.82
N ILE A 43 1.08 14.37 -9.79
CA ILE A 43 1.88 14.41 -8.56
C ILE A 43 1.76 15.78 -7.90
N LYS A 44 1.97 16.88 -8.64
CA LYS A 44 1.82 18.23 -8.09
C LYS A 44 0.42 18.47 -7.51
N LYS A 45 -0.63 18.01 -8.20
CA LYS A 45 -2.02 18.15 -7.74
C LYS A 45 -2.27 17.36 -6.46
N LEU A 46 -1.84 16.10 -6.40
CA LEU A 46 -1.93 15.26 -5.20
C LEU A 46 -1.19 15.90 -4.02
N LEU A 47 0.05 16.37 -4.23
CA LEU A 47 0.81 17.06 -3.18
C LEU A 47 0.08 18.32 -2.70
N SER A 48 -0.57 19.08 -3.60
CA SER A 48 -1.35 20.26 -3.22
C SER A 48 -2.59 19.96 -2.36
N PHE A 49 -3.06 18.70 -2.35
CA PHE A 49 -4.14 18.26 -1.47
C PHE A 49 -3.67 17.87 -0.07
N GLY A 50 -2.35 17.76 0.15
CA GLY A 50 -1.78 17.25 1.40
C GLY A 50 -1.37 15.77 1.33
N ILE A 51 -1.28 15.17 0.13
CA ILE A 51 -0.68 13.84 -0.02
C ILE A 51 0.84 13.95 0.22
N ASP A 52 1.38 13.10 1.09
CA ASP A 52 2.81 13.14 1.45
C ASP A 52 3.70 12.46 0.43
N LYS A 53 3.27 11.32 -0.10
CA LYS A 53 4.02 10.50 -1.05
C LYS A 53 3.10 9.92 -2.13
N VAL A 54 3.63 9.74 -3.33
CA VAL A 54 2.95 9.10 -4.45
C VAL A 54 3.57 7.75 -4.75
N ILE A 55 2.74 6.75 -5.00
CA ILE A 55 3.13 5.38 -5.29
C ILE A 55 3.06 5.17 -6.80
N LEU A 56 4.21 4.82 -7.39
CA LEU A 56 4.37 4.58 -8.81
C LEU A 56 4.73 3.11 -9.06
N GLY A 57 3.84 2.39 -9.73
CA GLY A 57 4.09 1.01 -10.19
C GLY A 57 4.24 0.97 -11.72
N SER A 58 3.11 1.04 -12.43
CA SER A 58 3.09 0.94 -13.90
C SER A 58 3.96 1.96 -14.63
N LEU A 59 4.05 3.19 -14.13
CA LEU A 59 4.83 4.26 -14.76
C LEU A 59 6.33 3.92 -14.83
N VAL A 60 6.83 3.22 -13.81
CA VAL A 60 8.24 2.83 -13.67
C VAL A 60 8.69 1.96 -14.84
N LEU A 61 7.80 1.08 -15.31
CA LEU A 61 8.09 0.13 -16.39
C LEU A 61 7.70 0.67 -17.77
N LYS A 62 6.58 1.40 -17.88
CA LYS A 62 6.07 1.90 -19.17
C LYS A 62 6.82 3.11 -19.69
N GLU A 63 7.21 4.03 -18.81
CA GLU A 63 7.80 5.31 -19.19
C GLU A 63 9.06 5.59 -18.34
N PRO A 64 10.13 4.76 -18.47
CA PRO A 64 11.30 4.81 -17.57
C PRO A 64 12.01 6.17 -17.57
N GLU A 65 12.10 6.84 -18.71
CA GLU A 65 12.71 8.18 -18.79
C GLU A 65 11.88 9.25 -18.07
N LYS A 66 10.55 9.13 -18.13
CA LYS A 66 9.64 10.02 -17.39
C LYS A 66 9.71 9.74 -15.90
N PHE A 67 9.75 8.47 -15.50
CA PHE A 67 9.95 8.06 -14.12
C PHE A 67 11.27 8.62 -13.56
N LYS A 68 12.37 8.51 -14.31
CA LYS A 68 13.68 9.08 -13.93
C LYS A 68 13.63 10.59 -13.69
N ARG A 69 12.91 11.35 -14.53
CA ARG A 69 12.68 12.78 -14.32
C ARG A 69 11.88 13.06 -13.05
N ILE A 70 10.82 12.27 -12.81
CA ILE A 70 9.97 12.38 -11.62
C ILE A 70 10.78 12.12 -10.34
N VAL A 71 11.56 11.04 -10.26
CA VAL A 71 12.37 10.73 -9.07
C VAL A 71 13.38 11.84 -8.77
N LYS A 72 14.03 12.39 -9.80
CA LYS A 72 14.96 13.53 -9.62
C LYS A 72 14.27 14.78 -9.10
N LYS A 73 13.04 15.05 -9.56
CA LYS A 73 12.27 16.24 -9.19
C LYS A 73 11.56 16.12 -7.85
N PHE A 74 11.24 14.89 -7.44
CA PHE A 74 10.43 14.56 -6.26
C PHE A 74 11.08 13.45 -5.41
N PRO A 75 12.35 13.57 -5.01
CA PRO A 75 13.14 12.45 -4.47
C PRO A 75 12.61 11.85 -3.17
N ASP A 76 11.92 12.63 -2.34
CA ASP A 76 11.34 12.20 -1.06
C ASP A 76 9.83 11.97 -1.12
N LYS A 77 9.23 12.19 -2.28
CA LYS A 77 7.79 12.11 -2.49
C LYS A 77 7.38 10.89 -3.30
N VAL A 78 8.32 10.04 -3.72
CA VAL A 78 8.04 8.90 -4.59
C VAL A 78 8.31 7.58 -3.87
N ILE A 79 7.32 6.71 -3.90
CA ILE A 79 7.39 5.31 -3.50
C ILE A 79 7.25 4.47 -4.75
N VAL A 80 8.05 3.41 -4.90
CA VAL A 80 7.87 2.46 -5.99
C VAL A 80 7.06 1.26 -5.52
N ALA A 81 5.97 0.95 -6.22
CA ALA A 81 5.26 -0.31 -6.04
C ALA A 81 5.88 -1.40 -6.93
N MET A 82 6.29 -2.48 -6.30
CA MET A 82 6.87 -3.66 -6.93
C MET A 82 6.02 -4.87 -6.59
N ASP A 83 5.05 -5.17 -7.45
CA ASP A 83 4.17 -6.31 -7.28
C ASP A 83 4.83 -7.56 -7.89
N ILE A 84 4.85 -8.66 -7.16
CA ILE A 84 5.55 -9.89 -7.54
C ILE A 84 4.55 -11.04 -7.62
N LEU A 85 4.57 -11.75 -8.74
CA LEU A 85 3.86 -13.01 -8.92
C LEU A 85 4.90 -14.10 -9.23
N GLY A 86 5.13 -14.99 -8.25
CA GLY A 86 6.22 -15.96 -8.28
C GLY A 86 7.59 -15.27 -8.30
N LYS A 87 8.27 -15.25 -9.45
CA LYS A 87 9.57 -14.58 -9.65
C LYS A 87 9.51 -13.37 -10.58
N LYS A 88 8.32 -13.01 -11.07
CA LYS A 88 8.13 -11.95 -12.07
C LYS A 88 7.52 -10.72 -11.42
N ILE A 89 8.01 -9.54 -11.82
CA ILE A 89 7.40 -8.28 -11.45
C ILE A 89 6.17 -8.04 -12.35
N CYS A 90 5.10 -7.52 -11.77
CA CYS A 90 3.82 -7.29 -12.43
C CYS A 90 3.45 -5.80 -12.43
N TYR A 91 2.65 -5.37 -13.40
CA TYR A 91 2.14 -4.00 -13.52
C TYR A 91 0.79 -3.95 -14.25
N ARG A 92 0.23 -2.74 -14.43
CA ARG A 92 -1.17 -2.50 -14.87
C ARG A 92 -2.20 -3.24 -14.01
N GLY A 93 -2.12 -3.10 -12.68
CA GLY A 93 -3.03 -3.85 -11.79
C GLY A 93 -2.89 -5.35 -11.97
N TRP A 94 -1.64 -5.83 -12.07
CA TRP A 94 -1.25 -7.23 -12.18
C TRP A 94 -1.55 -7.93 -13.52
N GLN A 95 -1.98 -7.20 -14.54
CA GLN A 95 -2.33 -7.76 -15.84
C GLN A 95 -1.10 -8.10 -16.71
N GLU A 96 0.00 -7.37 -16.54
CA GLU A 96 1.21 -7.54 -17.36
C GLU A 96 2.40 -7.98 -16.50
N LYS A 97 3.31 -8.78 -17.09
CA LYS A 97 4.52 -9.31 -16.44
C LYS A 97 5.75 -8.83 -17.18
N THR A 98 6.77 -8.42 -16.44
CA THR A 98 8.08 -8.06 -17.02
C THR A 98 8.99 -9.30 -17.13
N GLN A 99 9.96 -9.23 -18.04
CA GLN A 99 11.05 -10.21 -18.13
C GLN A 99 12.28 -9.85 -17.27
N LYS A 100 12.32 -8.64 -16.69
CA LYS A 100 13.40 -8.19 -15.82
C LYS A 100 13.48 -9.03 -14.55
N GLU A 101 14.70 -9.36 -14.16
CA GLU A 101 14.98 -9.99 -12.89
C GLU A 101 14.78 -9.00 -11.73
N LEU A 102 14.27 -9.50 -10.60
CA LEU A 102 14.01 -8.73 -9.39
C LEU A 102 15.25 -7.96 -8.89
N SER A 103 16.41 -8.63 -8.87
CA SER A 103 17.65 -8.08 -8.34
C SER A 103 18.19 -6.92 -9.19
N SER A 104 18.15 -7.06 -10.52
CA SER A 104 18.57 -6.01 -11.46
C SER A 104 17.62 -4.82 -11.42
N PHE A 105 16.32 -5.05 -11.34
CA PHE A 105 15.34 -3.99 -11.21
C PHE A 105 15.55 -3.19 -9.92
N LEU A 106 15.73 -3.87 -8.79
CA LEU A 106 16.01 -3.23 -7.50
C LEU A 106 17.27 -2.37 -7.55
N ARG A 107 18.36 -2.89 -8.12
CA ARG A 107 19.61 -2.14 -8.30
C ARG A 107 19.39 -0.85 -9.09
N ASP A 108 18.61 -0.91 -10.17
CA ASP A 108 18.35 0.24 -11.03
C ASP A 108 17.54 1.31 -10.29
N LEU A 109 16.55 0.92 -9.47
CA LEU A 109 15.80 1.85 -8.61
C LEU A 109 16.69 2.54 -7.57
N ILE A 110 17.57 1.79 -6.93
CA ILE A 110 18.53 2.33 -5.94
C ILE A 110 19.46 3.34 -6.60
N LYS A 111 20.00 3.02 -7.79
CA LYS A 111 20.84 3.95 -8.56
C LYS A 111 20.10 5.23 -8.96
N LEU A 112 18.79 5.15 -9.20
CA LEU A 112 17.95 6.31 -9.51
C LEU A 112 17.65 7.18 -8.28
N GLY A 113 17.95 6.71 -7.07
CA GLY A 113 17.71 7.45 -5.83
C GLY A 113 16.35 7.17 -5.19
N VAL A 114 15.69 6.07 -5.54
CA VAL A 114 14.45 5.65 -4.88
C VAL A 114 14.74 5.29 -3.41
N LYS A 115 13.96 5.86 -2.49
CA LYS A 115 14.14 5.70 -1.04
C LYS A 115 13.18 4.71 -0.39
N THR A 116 12.01 4.46 -0.99
CA THR A 116 10.99 3.57 -0.42
C THR A 116 10.41 2.69 -1.53
N ILE A 117 10.35 1.39 -1.26
CA ILE A 117 9.75 0.38 -2.14
C ILE A 117 8.70 -0.39 -1.35
N ILE A 118 7.48 -0.46 -1.90
CA ILE A 118 6.45 -1.38 -1.45
C ILE A 118 6.57 -2.63 -2.30
N CYS A 119 6.83 -3.77 -1.66
CA CYS A 119 6.92 -5.06 -2.33
C CYS A 119 5.70 -5.90 -1.95
N THR A 120 4.85 -6.19 -2.92
CA THR A 120 3.63 -6.98 -2.72
C THR A 120 3.82 -8.37 -3.29
N ASP A 121 3.62 -9.41 -2.47
CA ASP A 121 3.43 -10.77 -3.01
C ASP A 121 1.95 -10.98 -3.40
N ILE A 122 1.69 -11.01 -4.71
CA ILE A 122 0.35 -11.17 -5.28
C ILE A 122 -0.27 -12.53 -4.91
N GLU A 123 0.54 -13.58 -4.75
CA GLU A 123 0.03 -14.92 -4.38
C GLU A 123 -0.49 -14.94 -2.94
N ARG A 124 0.02 -14.03 -2.09
CA ARG A 124 -0.36 -13.92 -0.69
C ARG A 124 -1.38 -12.83 -0.44
N ASP A 125 -1.55 -11.88 -1.36
CA ASP A 125 -2.46 -10.75 -1.16
C ASP A 125 -3.91 -11.18 -0.87
N GLY A 126 -4.49 -10.60 0.19
CA GLY A 126 -5.85 -10.91 0.67
C GLY A 126 -6.07 -12.35 1.19
N THR A 127 -5.05 -13.20 1.22
CA THR A 127 -5.21 -14.63 1.56
C THR A 127 -5.32 -14.91 3.06
N LEU A 128 -4.72 -14.06 3.91
CA LEU A 128 -4.51 -14.35 5.33
C LEU A 128 -3.85 -15.73 5.55
N LYS A 129 -2.91 -16.12 4.70
CA LYS A 129 -2.13 -17.36 4.82
C LYS A 129 -0.68 -17.15 5.27
N GLY A 130 -0.33 -15.92 5.62
CA GLY A 130 1.01 -15.51 6.04
C GLY A 130 1.75 -14.80 4.90
N PRO A 131 2.60 -13.83 5.23
CA PRO A 131 3.43 -13.14 4.25
C PRO A 131 4.52 -14.07 3.72
N ASN A 132 5.12 -13.71 2.59
CA ASN A 132 6.21 -14.48 2.00
C ASN A 132 7.56 -14.10 2.63
N PHE A 133 7.83 -14.66 3.81
CA PHE A 133 9.07 -14.39 4.54
C PHE A 133 10.34 -14.70 3.72
N SER A 134 10.32 -15.72 2.87
CA SER A 134 11.46 -16.09 2.02
C SER A 134 11.78 -14.99 0.99
N LEU A 135 10.75 -14.44 0.35
CA LEU A 135 10.89 -13.31 -0.56
C LEU A 135 11.55 -12.10 0.14
N TYR A 136 11.05 -11.72 1.32
CA TYR A 136 11.58 -10.56 2.04
C TYR A 136 13.01 -10.78 2.53
N LYS A 137 13.33 -11.96 3.09
CA LYS A 137 14.70 -12.31 3.46
C LYS A 137 15.64 -12.23 2.26
N LYS A 138 15.21 -12.75 1.10
CA LYS A 138 16.01 -12.68 -0.14
C LYS A 138 16.20 -11.25 -0.63
N LEU A 139 15.18 -10.40 -0.53
CA LEU A 139 15.28 -8.99 -0.91
C LEU A 139 16.28 -8.26 -0.02
N ILE A 140 16.13 -8.38 1.30
CA ILE A 140 16.99 -7.70 2.29
C ILE A 140 18.44 -8.18 2.19
N SER A 141 18.68 -9.48 1.90
CA SER A 141 20.03 -10.02 1.77
C SER A 141 20.74 -9.65 0.47
N THR A 142 20.08 -8.93 -0.46
CA THR A 142 20.75 -8.52 -1.70
C THR A 142 21.91 -7.55 -1.43
N PRO A 143 23.06 -7.70 -2.13
CA PRO A 143 24.21 -6.80 -1.96
C PRO A 143 23.88 -5.32 -2.25
N TYR A 144 22.87 -5.06 -3.07
CA TYR A 144 22.48 -3.72 -3.47
C TYR A 144 21.91 -2.87 -2.33
N LEU A 145 21.35 -3.50 -1.29
CA LEU A 145 20.81 -2.82 -0.12
C LEU A 145 21.87 -2.57 0.97
N LYS A 146 23.01 -3.26 0.92
CA LYS A 146 24.05 -3.18 1.95
C LYS A 146 24.59 -1.75 2.06
N GLY A 147 24.45 -1.14 3.24
CA GLY A 147 24.88 0.23 3.52
C GLY A 147 24.06 1.32 2.83
N LYS A 148 22.89 0.98 2.25
CA LYS A 148 21.97 1.95 1.63
C LYS A 148 20.78 2.19 2.54
N LYS A 149 20.36 3.45 2.65
CA LYS A 149 19.13 3.86 3.36
C LYS A 149 17.95 3.77 2.40
N ILE A 150 17.44 2.56 2.19
CA ILE A 150 16.23 2.31 1.42
C ILE A 150 15.26 1.49 2.26
N GLU A 151 14.01 1.92 2.27
CA GLU A 151 12.94 1.30 3.01
C GLU A 151 12.23 0.26 2.15
N ILE A 152 12.15 -0.98 2.65
CA ILE A 152 11.35 -2.04 2.03
C ILE A 152 10.12 -2.28 2.90
N ILE A 153 8.95 -2.06 2.32
CA ILE A 153 7.65 -2.28 2.97
C ILE A 153 7.06 -3.57 2.43
N ALA A 154 6.75 -4.51 3.32
CA ALA A 154 6.13 -5.78 2.99
C ALA A 154 4.61 -5.62 2.77
N SER A 155 4.07 -6.29 1.75
CA SER A 155 2.63 -6.36 1.52
C SER A 155 2.18 -7.75 1.06
N GLY A 156 0.98 -8.15 1.48
CA GLY A 156 0.35 -9.41 1.12
C GLY A 156 0.43 -10.49 2.21
N GLY A 157 -0.73 -11.04 2.57
CA GLY A 157 -0.84 -12.28 3.35
C GLY A 157 -0.78 -12.18 4.87
N ILE A 158 -0.49 -11.01 5.45
CA ILE A 158 -0.36 -10.81 6.90
C ILE A 158 -1.62 -11.28 7.63
N ARG A 159 -1.45 -12.11 8.66
CA ARG A 159 -2.56 -12.76 9.39
C ARG A 159 -2.79 -12.21 10.77
N ASN A 160 -1.70 -11.98 11.50
CA ASN A 160 -1.66 -11.69 12.92
C ASN A 160 -0.38 -10.92 13.27
N VAL A 161 -0.28 -10.49 14.52
CA VAL A 161 0.87 -9.80 15.12
C VAL A 161 2.17 -10.59 14.96
N GLU A 162 2.11 -11.91 15.09
CA GLU A 162 3.30 -12.77 15.00
C GLU A 162 3.94 -12.71 13.61
N ASP A 163 3.15 -12.61 12.55
CA ASP A 163 3.68 -12.38 11.21
C ASP A 163 4.44 -11.04 11.11
N LEU A 164 3.95 -9.99 11.78
CA LEU A 164 4.61 -8.69 11.80
C LEU A 164 5.95 -8.74 12.55
N LYS A 165 6.02 -9.44 13.70
CA LYS A 165 7.26 -9.64 14.45
C LYS A 165 8.31 -10.36 13.59
N LYS A 166 7.91 -11.46 12.95
CA LYS A 166 8.78 -12.21 12.04
C LYS A 166 9.21 -11.42 10.82
N LEU A 167 8.36 -10.54 10.30
CA LEU A 167 8.73 -9.63 9.23
C LEU A 167 9.80 -8.64 9.70
N LEU A 168 9.64 -8.02 10.88
CA LEU A 168 10.65 -7.10 11.43
C LEU A 168 12.03 -7.78 11.57
N GLU A 169 12.07 -9.04 12.01
CA GLU A 169 13.32 -9.83 12.08
C GLU A 169 14.01 -10.01 10.72
N THR A 170 13.30 -9.88 9.59
CA THR A 170 13.91 -9.95 8.26
C THR A 170 14.67 -8.67 7.87
N GLY A 171 14.47 -7.56 8.58
CA GLY A 171 15.05 -6.25 8.26
C GLY A 171 14.20 -5.36 7.35
N ILE A 172 12.95 -5.74 7.07
CA ILE A 172 11.97 -4.85 6.41
C ILE A 172 11.64 -3.65 7.30
N SER A 173 11.33 -2.52 6.67
CA SER A 173 11.12 -1.23 7.35
C SER A 173 9.66 -1.02 7.79
N GLY A 174 8.72 -1.78 7.22
CA GLY A 174 7.32 -1.71 7.57
C GLY A 174 6.50 -2.77 6.84
N ALA A 175 5.22 -2.85 7.17
CA ALA A 175 4.29 -3.77 6.53
C ALA A 175 2.91 -3.13 6.33
N ILE A 176 2.27 -3.41 5.20
CA ILE A 176 0.90 -2.98 4.91
C ILE A 176 -0.06 -4.07 5.39
N VAL A 177 -0.85 -3.73 6.41
CA VAL A 177 -1.88 -4.61 6.95
C VAL A 177 -3.24 -4.16 6.45
N GLY A 178 -3.82 -4.94 5.54
CA GLY A 178 -5.20 -4.75 5.10
C GLY A 178 -6.12 -5.70 5.84
N LYS A 179 -6.50 -6.79 5.15
CA LYS A 179 -7.58 -7.73 5.54
C LYS A 179 -7.58 -8.20 7.01
N ALA A 180 -6.42 -8.35 7.65
CA ALA A 180 -6.34 -8.81 9.03
C ALA A 180 -6.95 -7.81 10.04
N ILE A 181 -6.78 -6.50 9.81
CA ILE A 181 -7.42 -5.46 10.62
C ILE A 181 -8.94 -5.50 10.44
N TYR A 182 -9.37 -5.57 9.19
CA TYR A 182 -10.79 -5.63 8.83
C TYR A 182 -11.56 -6.85 9.35
N GLU A 183 -10.87 -7.97 9.56
CA GLU A 183 -11.45 -9.20 10.11
C GLU A 183 -11.20 -9.33 11.63
N ASN A 184 -10.78 -8.25 12.30
CA ASN A 184 -10.48 -8.22 13.74
C ASN A 184 -9.46 -9.29 14.18
N LYS A 185 -8.56 -9.71 13.28
CA LYS A 185 -7.45 -10.63 13.61
C LYS A 185 -6.23 -9.90 14.18
N ILE A 186 -6.14 -8.62 13.88
CA ILE A 186 -5.19 -7.67 14.43
C ILE A 186 -6.03 -6.47 14.85
N SER A 187 -6.13 -6.26 16.15
CA SER A 187 -6.71 -5.03 16.68
C SER A 187 -5.71 -3.90 16.50
N LEU A 188 -6.18 -2.69 16.72
CA LEU A 188 -5.26 -1.59 16.72
C LEU A 188 -4.35 -1.65 17.95
N ASP A 189 -4.93 -1.92 19.12
CA ASP A 189 -4.18 -2.05 20.36
C ASP A 189 -3.07 -3.11 20.31
N ASP A 190 -3.30 -4.18 19.56
CA ASP A 190 -2.29 -5.20 19.27
C ASP A 190 -1.05 -4.57 18.63
N LEU A 191 -1.26 -3.65 17.69
CA LEU A 191 -0.18 -2.94 17.02
C LEU A 191 0.49 -1.93 17.96
N LYS A 192 -0.26 -1.25 18.86
CA LYS A 192 0.22 -0.32 19.94
C LYS A 192 1.27 -0.96 20.82
N SER A 193 1.08 -2.23 21.13
CA SER A 193 2.01 -3.00 21.94
C SER A 193 3.30 -3.37 21.17
N MET A 194 3.24 -3.44 19.84
CA MET A 194 4.36 -3.71 18.95
C MET A 194 5.15 -2.44 18.59
N ILE A 195 5.58 -1.63 19.57
CA ILE A 195 6.19 -0.29 19.36
C ILE A 195 5.79 0.32 18.00
N PRO A 196 4.53 0.66 17.77
CA PRO A 196 4.16 1.31 16.55
C PRO A 196 4.35 2.80 16.77
N LYS A 197 4.46 3.53 15.67
CA LYS A 197 4.23 4.96 15.71
C LYS A 197 2.76 5.33 15.48
N LYS A 198 1.88 4.40 15.04
CA LYS A 198 0.45 4.67 14.74
C LYS A 198 -0.38 3.45 14.33
N ILE A 199 -1.71 3.54 14.48
CA ILE A 199 -2.64 2.48 14.16
C ILE A 199 -3.98 2.98 13.57
N ILE A 200 -4.43 2.35 12.47
CA ILE A 200 -5.55 2.87 11.65
C ILE A 200 -6.46 1.70 11.20
N PRO A 201 -7.73 1.59 11.66
CA PRO A 201 -8.69 0.63 11.13
C PRO A 201 -9.26 1.18 9.84
N CYS A 202 -9.39 0.29 8.87
CA CYS A 202 -9.97 0.64 7.61
C CYS A 202 -11.39 0.05 7.50
N LEU A 203 -12.30 0.72 6.79
CA LEU A 203 -13.70 0.34 6.62
C LEU A 203 -14.02 0.31 5.13
N ASP A 204 -13.98 -0.87 4.49
CA ASP A 204 -14.44 -1.01 3.10
C ASP A 204 -15.95 -0.79 3.06
N CYS A 205 -16.40 0.36 2.63
CA CYS A 205 -17.77 0.73 2.45
C CYS A 205 -18.22 0.46 1.01
N LYS A 206 -19.51 0.26 0.82
CA LYS A 206 -20.19 0.39 -0.48
C LYS A 206 -21.66 0.66 -0.24
N ILE A 207 -22.36 1.07 -1.30
CA ILE A 207 -23.82 0.97 -1.31
C ILE A 207 -24.21 -0.51 -1.38
N TRP A 208 -24.80 -1.00 -0.30
CA TRP A 208 -25.30 -2.36 -0.16
C TRP A 208 -26.78 -2.31 0.17
N ARG A 209 -27.63 -2.84 -0.72
CA ARG A 209 -29.10 -2.82 -0.57
C ARG A 209 -29.64 -1.40 -0.25
N GLY A 210 -29.15 -0.40 -0.98
CA GLY A 210 -29.58 1.00 -0.83
C GLY A 210 -29.02 1.72 0.40
N ARG A 211 -28.11 1.11 1.17
CA ARG A 211 -27.52 1.73 2.36
C ARG A 211 -26.01 1.68 2.33
N TRP A 212 -25.38 2.76 2.77
CA TRP A 212 -23.93 2.78 2.94
C TRP A 212 -23.52 1.83 4.07
N SER A 213 -22.73 0.83 3.71
CA SER A 213 -22.47 -0.34 4.54
C SER A 213 -21.01 -0.73 4.45
N VAL A 214 -20.41 -1.12 5.57
CA VAL A 214 -19.11 -1.78 5.56
C VAL A 214 -19.32 -3.18 4.99
N VAL A 215 -18.45 -3.62 4.09
CA VAL A 215 -18.45 -4.91 3.43
C VAL A 215 -17.10 -5.61 3.52
N LYS A 216 -17.08 -6.91 3.26
CA LYS A 216 -15.88 -7.75 3.21
C LYS A 216 -15.94 -8.73 2.04
N GLY A 217 -14.83 -8.98 1.36
CA GLY A 217 -14.72 -9.99 0.31
C GLY A 217 -13.28 -10.39 0.04
N VAL A 218 -13.06 -11.15 -1.04
CA VAL A 218 -11.73 -11.52 -1.53
C VAL A 218 -11.60 -11.00 -2.95
N LYS A 219 -10.60 -10.16 -3.24
CA LYS A 219 -10.38 -9.60 -4.58
C LYS A 219 -11.65 -8.96 -5.19
N PHE A 220 -12.41 -8.21 -4.39
CA PHE A 220 -13.71 -7.60 -4.78
C PHE A 220 -14.84 -8.58 -5.10
N GLU A 221 -14.58 -9.87 -4.95
CA GLU A 221 -15.57 -10.93 -5.14
C GLU A 221 -16.16 -11.36 -3.79
N LYS A 222 -17.38 -11.90 -3.85
CA LYS A 222 -18.08 -12.49 -2.69
C LYS A 222 -18.21 -11.50 -1.53
N LEU A 223 -18.59 -10.25 -1.83
CA LEU A 223 -18.82 -9.21 -0.83
C LEU A 223 -19.96 -9.61 0.11
N ARG A 224 -19.73 -9.47 1.42
CA ARG A 224 -20.73 -9.66 2.48
C ARG A 224 -20.83 -8.40 3.34
N TYR A 225 -22.01 -8.15 3.91
CA TYR A 225 -22.22 -7.08 4.88
C TYR A 225 -21.37 -7.31 6.13
N ALA A 226 -20.75 -6.25 6.63
CA ALA A 226 -19.83 -6.27 7.77
C ALA A 226 -20.13 -5.19 8.82
N GLY A 227 -21.12 -4.33 8.60
CA GLY A 227 -21.63 -3.44 9.64
C GLY A 227 -22.02 -2.06 9.15
N ASN A 228 -22.54 -1.26 10.07
CA ASN A 228 -22.81 0.14 9.83
C ASN A 228 -21.49 0.94 9.96
N PRO A 229 -21.13 1.76 8.96
CA PRO A 229 -19.85 2.47 8.96
C PRO A 229 -19.68 3.43 10.14
N VAL A 230 -20.74 4.14 10.55
CA VAL A 230 -20.73 5.08 11.68
C VAL A 230 -20.55 4.34 13.01
N LYS A 231 -21.26 3.22 13.21
CA LYS A 231 -21.13 2.41 14.44
C LYS A 231 -19.72 1.83 14.58
N LEU A 232 -19.14 1.36 13.47
CA LEU A 232 -17.79 0.82 13.46
C LEU A 232 -16.73 1.90 13.69
N ALA A 233 -16.89 3.07 13.07
CA ALA A 233 -16.02 4.23 13.33
C ALA A 233 -16.04 4.62 14.81
N LYS A 234 -17.23 4.76 15.41
CA LYS A 234 -17.35 5.06 16.84
C LYS A 234 -16.67 4.01 17.72
N LYS A 235 -16.91 2.73 17.43
CA LYS A 235 -16.31 1.61 18.16
C LYS A 235 -14.78 1.69 18.12
N TYR A 236 -14.18 1.83 16.95
CA TYR A 236 -12.72 1.84 16.83
C TYR A 236 -12.08 3.08 17.44
N SER A 237 -12.75 4.24 17.40
CA SER A 237 -12.28 5.42 18.13
C SER A 237 -12.24 5.18 19.64
N GLN A 238 -13.24 4.48 20.20
CA GLN A 238 -13.28 4.10 21.63
C GLN A 238 -12.23 3.04 21.99
N GLU A 239 -11.90 2.16 21.05
CA GLU A 239 -10.82 1.17 21.17
C GLU A 239 -9.44 1.80 20.88
N GLY A 240 -9.34 3.13 20.88
CA GLY A 240 -8.07 3.84 20.81
C GLY A 240 -7.44 3.87 19.41
N ALA A 241 -8.21 3.75 18.34
CA ALA A 241 -7.69 4.03 17.01
C ALA A 241 -7.01 5.40 16.94
N ASP A 242 -5.77 5.46 16.44
CA ASP A 242 -5.09 6.74 16.23
C ASP A 242 -5.74 7.52 15.07
N GLU A 243 -6.31 6.81 14.09
CA GLU A 243 -7.13 7.36 12.99
C GLU A 243 -8.09 6.31 12.44
N LEU A 244 -9.02 6.71 11.56
CA LEU A 244 -9.98 5.83 10.87
C LEU A 244 -9.93 6.05 9.35
N ALA A 245 -9.91 4.96 8.59
CA ALA A 245 -9.98 4.99 7.13
C ALA A 245 -11.29 4.37 6.64
N MET A 246 -11.92 4.95 5.61
CA MET A 246 -13.14 4.44 4.97
C MET A 246 -12.91 4.37 3.47
N LEU A 247 -13.07 3.19 2.87
CA LEU A 247 -12.85 2.94 1.44
C LEU A 247 -14.18 2.63 0.78
N ASP A 248 -14.75 3.55 0.00
CA ASP A 248 -15.97 3.30 -0.81
C ASP A 248 -15.64 2.63 -2.16
#